data_AF-G5QD92-F1
#
_entry.id   AF-G5QD92-F1
#
_cell.length_a   1.000
_cell.length_b   1.000
_cell.length_c   1.000
_cell.angle_alpha   90.00
_cell.angle_beta   90.00
_cell.angle_gamma   90.00
#
_symmetry.space_group_name_H-M   'P 1'
#
loop_
_entity.id
_entity.type
_entity.pdbx_description
1 polymer ?
#
loop_
_entity_poly.entity_id
_entity_poly.type
_entity_poly.pdbx_seq_one_letter_code
_entity_poly.pdbx_strand_id
1 'polypeptide(L)' 'NLANWCQQLLASKAIVPLIHHWLIIQGQRSMRGLRMNTLGWFDFKSAWFAPPDP' A
#
# COMPACT_ATOMS: atom_id res chain seq x y z
N ASN A 1 9.53 22.22 -11.23
CA ASN A 1 9.48 22.21 -9.76
C ASN A 1 8.12 21.65 -9.33
N LEU A 2 8.08 20.36 -8.96
CA LEU A 2 6.84 19.64 -8.60
C LEU A 2 6.15 20.26 -7.38
N ALA A 3 6.92 20.74 -6.40
CA ALA A 3 6.37 21.36 -5.21
C ALA A 3 5.53 22.60 -5.55
N ASN A 4 6.03 23.47 -6.42
CA ASN A 4 5.28 24.67 -6.85
C ASN A 4 3.97 24.31 -7.56
N TRP A 5 3.94 23.24 -8.35
CA TRP A 5 2.73 22.77 -9.01
C TRP A 5 1.70 22.21 -8.02
N CYS A 6 2.15 21.40 -7.05
CA CYS A 6 1.28 20.92 -5.97
C CYS A 6 0.65 22.08 -5.19
N GLN A 7 1.41 23.13 -4.91
CA GLN A 7 0.89 24.33 -4.23
C GLN A 7 -0.22 25.03 -5.04
N GLN A 8 -0.10 25.09 -6.38
CA GLN A 8 -1.15 25.67 -7.23
C GLN A 8 -2.45 24.84 -7.21
N LEU A 9 -2.35 23.51 -7.15
CA LEU A 9 -3.51 22.62 -7.05
C LEU A 9 -4.27 22.79 -5.72
N LEU A 10 -3.54 22.99 -4.63
CA LEU A 10 -4.12 23.27 -3.31
C LEU A 10 -4.79 24.65 -3.29
N ALA A 11 -4.10 25.68 -3.79
CA ALA A 11 -4.61 27.06 -3.80
C ALA A 11 -5.89 27.23 -4.61
N SER A 12 -5.99 26.56 -5.76
CA SER A 12 -7.18 26.54 -6.61
C SER A 12 -8.29 25.62 -6.11
N LYS A 13 -8.04 24.85 -5.04
CA LYS A 13 -8.93 23.80 -4.52
C LYS A 13 -9.26 22.71 -5.56
N ALA A 14 -8.45 22.57 -6.61
CA ALA A 14 -8.59 21.50 -7.59
C ALA A 14 -8.33 20.12 -6.97
N ILE A 15 -7.49 20.07 -5.92
CA ILE A 15 -7.28 18.89 -5.08
C ILE A 15 -7.38 19.31 -3.61
N VAL A 16 -8.15 18.57 -2.84
CA VAL A 16 -8.24 18.72 -1.38
C VAL A 16 -7.86 17.37 -0.75
N PRO A 17 -6.62 17.19 -0.26
CA PRO A 17 -6.21 15.94 0.36
C PRO A 17 -6.96 15.77 1.69
N LEU A 18 -7.73 14.69 1.80
CA LEU A 18 -8.54 14.43 3.00
C LEU A 18 -7.85 13.47 3.96
N ILE A 19 -7.23 12.41 3.42
CA ILE A 19 -6.59 11.36 4.21
C ILE A 19 -5.41 10.75 3.47
N HIS A 20 -4.45 10.28 4.25
CA HIS A 20 -3.41 9.36 3.79
C HIS A 20 -3.85 7.95 4.16
N HIS A 21 -4.16 7.11 3.17
CA HIS A 21 -4.60 5.75 3.43
C HIS A 21 -3.41 4.91 3.91
N TRP A 22 -3.55 4.30 5.08
CA TRP A 22 -2.64 3.26 5.54
C TRP A 22 -3.24 1.91 5.17
N LEU A 23 -2.52 1.13 4.36
CA LEU A 23 -2.94 -0.22 3.99
C LEU A 23 -2.32 -1.23 4.95
N ILE A 24 -3.14 -2.17 5.42
CA ILE A 24 -2.71 -3.26 6.32
C ILE A 24 -3.02 -4.57 5.61
N ILE A 25 -2.03 -5.46 5.55
CA ILE A 25 -2.21 -6.81 5.05
C ILE A 25 -2.43 -7.72 6.25
N GLN A 26 -3.55 -8.44 6.25
CA GLN A 26 -3.83 -9.51 7.20
C GLN A 26 -3.51 -10.85 6.54
N GLY A 27 -2.87 -11.74 7.28
CA GLY A 27 -2.53 -13.07 6.81
C GLY A 27 -2.72 -14.10 7.93
N GLN A 28 -2.99 -15.35 7.55
CA GLN A 28 -3.04 -16.46 8.50
C GLN A 28 -1.63 -16.84 8.96
N ARG A 29 -1.50 -17.44 10.15
CA ARG A 29 -0.21 -17.82 10.76
C ARG A 29 0.66 -18.70 9.86
N SER A 30 0.04 -19.57 9.05
CA SER A 30 0.72 -20.48 8.12
C SER A 30 1.19 -19.79 6.84
N MET A 31 0.73 -18.57 6.56
CA MET A 31 1.14 -17.86 5.35
C MET A 31 2.56 -17.29 5.48
N ARG A 32 3.30 -17.39 4.38
CA ARG A 32 4.67 -16.88 4.23
C ARG A 32 4.75 -16.00 2.98
N GLY A 33 5.75 -15.14 2.94
CA GLY A 33 6.02 -14.29 1.79
C GLY A 33 5.03 -13.13 1.57
N LEU A 34 4.10 -12.86 2.51
CA LEU A 34 3.23 -11.68 2.41
C LEU A 34 4.06 -10.40 2.44
N ARG A 35 3.97 -9.61 1.38
CA ARG A 35 4.63 -8.29 1.28
C ARG A 35 3.72 -7.31 0.54
N MET A 36 3.77 -6.06 0.99
CA MET A 36 3.24 -4.91 0.27
C MET A 36 4.40 -4.05 -0.23
N ASN A 37 4.33 -3.53 -1.45
CA ASN A 37 5.27 -2.50 -1.87
C ASN A 37 4.86 -1.11 -1.36
N THR A 38 5.71 -0.11 -1.58
CA THR A 38 5.49 1.28 -1.12
C THR A 38 4.29 1.98 -1.77
N LEU A 39 3.77 1.43 -2.87
CA LEU A 39 2.58 1.92 -3.57
C LEU A 39 1.29 1.23 -3.09
N GLY A 40 1.37 0.30 -2.14
CA GLY A 40 0.22 -0.40 -1.61
C GLY A 40 -0.14 -1.70 -2.33
N TRP A 41 0.66 -2.15 -3.30
CA TRP A 41 0.37 -3.39 -4.03
C TRP A 41 0.84 -4.63 -3.28
N PHE A 42 0.02 -5.67 -3.33
CA PHE A 42 0.31 -6.98 -2.77
C PHE A 42 0.96 -7.93 -3.80
N ASP A 43 1.98 -8.68 -3.37
CA ASP A 43 2.63 -9.69 -4.20
C ASP A 43 2.00 -11.09 -4.00
N PHE A 44 1.07 -11.44 -4.89
CA PHE A 44 0.44 -12.76 -4.90
C PHE A 44 1.40 -13.90 -5.30
N LYS A 45 2.48 -13.62 -6.05
CA LYS A 45 3.36 -14.66 -6.58
C LYS A 45 4.27 -15.23 -5.50
N SER A 46 4.69 -14.37 -4.58
CA SER A 46 5.57 -14.75 -3.47
C SER A 46 4.82 -15.22 -2.23
N ALA A 47 3.49 -15.08 -2.21
CA ALA A 47 2.66 -15.50 -1.08
C ALA A 47 2.30 -16.98 -1.19
N TRP A 48 2.52 -17.74 -0.12
CA TRP A 48 2.24 -19.18 -0.08
C TRP A 48 1.93 -19.65 1.34
N PHE A 49 1.32 -20.83 1.46
CA PHE A 49 1.06 -21.48 2.74
C PHE A 49 2.14 -22.50 3.05
N ALA A 50 2.72 -22.44 4.25
CA ALA A 50 3.58 -23.50 4.74
C ALA A 50 2.80 -24.83 4.76
N PRO A 51 3.44 -25.95 4.38
CA PRO A 51 2.84 -27.28 4.52
C PRO A 51 2.41 -27.52 5.99
N PRO A 52 1.35 -28.32 6.20
CA PRO A 52 1.01 -28.78 7.54
C PRO A 52 2.15 -29.64 8.12
N ASP A 53 2.29 -29.64 9.44
CA ASP A 53 3.24 -30.53 10.12
C ASP A 53 2.89 -32.01 9.82
N PRO A 54 3.89 -32.92 9.74
CA PRO A 54 3.67 -34.34 9.41
C PRO A 54 2.77 -35.09 10.40
#